data_AF-A0A2V8RBL1-F1
#
_entry.id   AF-A0A2V8RBL1-F1
#
_cell.length_a   1.000
_cell.length_b   1.000
_cell.length_c   1.000
_cell.angle_alpha   90.00
_cell.angle_beta   90.00
_cell.angle_gamma   90.00
#
_symmetry.space_group_name_H-M   'P 1'
#
loop_
_entity.id
_entity.type
_entity.pdbx_description
1 polymer ?
#
loop_
_entity_poly.entity_id
_entity_poly.type
_entity_poly.pdbx_seq_one_letter_code
_entity_poly.pdbx_strand_id
1 'polypeptide(L)' 'NGLSNREIAEKLFVSENTVKTHSSRLFDKLSARRRTQAVQLGKAFGLIP' A
#
# COMPACT_ATOMS: atom_id res chain seq x y z
N ASN A 1 12.72 3.18 5.28
CA ASN A 1 11.58 3.43 6.19
C ASN A 1 10.43 3.96 5.37
N GLY A 2 9.36 3.19 5.21
CA GLY A 2 8.22 3.58 4.36
C GLY A 2 7.38 4.68 5.02
N LEU A 3 6.60 5.40 4.20
CA LEU A 3 5.69 6.44 4.68
C LEU A 3 4.52 5.85 5.48
N SER A 4 4.09 6.57 6.51
CA SER A 4 2.81 6.33 7.19
C SER A 4 1.62 6.63 6.27
N ASN A 5 0.44 6.14 6.62
CA ASN A 5 -0.76 6.43 5.82
C ASN A 5 -1.11 7.92 5.80
N ARG A 6 -0.79 8.64 6.88
CA ARG A 6 -0.97 10.09 6.98
C ARG A 6 -0.03 10.84 6.02
N GLU A 7 1.26 10.49 6.00
CA GLU A 7 2.22 11.11 5.07
C GLU A 7 1.88 10.81 3.59
N ILE A 8 1.36 9.61 3.29
CA ILE A 8 0.87 9.27 1.94
C ILE A 8 -0.35 10.14 1.60
N ALA A 9 -1.29 10.28 2.53
CA ALA A 9 -2.51 11.07 2.36
C ALA A 9 -2.19 12.55 2.09
N GLU A 10 -1.29 13.13 2.87
CA GLU A 10 -0.80 14.51 2.70
C GLU A 10 -0.14 14.71 1.32
N LYS A 11 0.74 13.80 0.90
CA LYS A 11 1.42 13.89 -0.41
C LYS A 11 0.48 13.72 -1.61
N LEU A 12 -0.59 12.95 -1.46
CA LEU A 12 -1.54 12.65 -2.54
C LEU A 12 -2.82 13.50 -2.47
N PHE A 13 -2.92 14.43 -1.51
CA PHE A 13 -4.09 15.29 -1.30
C PHE A 13 -5.40 14.50 -1.12
N VAL A 14 -5.34 13.39 -0.39
CA VAL A 14 -6.50 12.54 -0.05
C VAL A 14 -6.63 12.36 1.46
N SER A 15 -7.74 11.78 1.93
CA SER A 15 -7.87 11.43 3.34
C SER A 15 -7.02 10.21 3.72
N GLU A 16 -6.61 10.11 4.99
CA GLU A 16 -5.94 8.90 5.50
C GLU A 16 -6.83 7.65 5.34
N ASN A 17 -8.15 7.80 5.46
CA ASN A 17 -9.09 6.71 5.25
C ASN A 17 -9.07 6.21 3.80
N THR A 18 -8.95 7.11 2.82
CA THR A 18 -8.80 6.75 1.41
C THR A 18 -7.56 5.88 1.20
N VAL A 19 -6.41 6.23 1.80
CA VAL A 19 -5.19 5.42 1.75
C VAL A 19 -5.38 4.04 2.39
N LYS A 20 -6.07 3.96 3.54
CA LYS A 20 -6.41 2.69 4.21
C LYS A 20 -7.27 1.80 3.31
N THR A 21 -8.31 2.35 2.70
CA THR A 21 -9.19 1.61 1.77
C THR A 21 -8.42 1.07 0.57
N HIS A 22 -7.56 1.88 -0.06
CA HIS A 22 -6.73 1.41 -1.17
C HIS A 22 -5.73 0.34 -0.74
N SER A 23 -5.13 0.48 0.44
CA SER A 23 -4.19 -0.51 0.98
C SER A 23 -4.87 -1.84 1.25
N SER A 24 -6.07 -1.84 1.85
CA SER A 24 -6.85 -3.07 2.09
C SER A 24 -7.16 -3.78 0.77
N ARG A 25 -7.70 -3.05 -0.21
CA ARG A 25 -8.01 -3.62 -1.53
C ARG A 25 -6.78 -4.14 -2.26
N LEU A 26 -5.63 -3.47 -2.12
CA LEU A 26 -4.37 -3.92 -2.67
C LEU A 26 -3.93 -5.25 -2.03
N PHE A 27 -4.05 -5.37 -0.71
CA PHE A 27 -3.71 -6.58 0.02
C PHE A 27 -4.60 -7.75 -0.39
N ASP A 28 -5.90 -7.53 -0.56
CA ASP A 28 -6.84 -8.54 -1.06
C ASP A 28 -6.44 -9.01 -2.47
N LYS A 29 -6.15 -8.07 -3.38
CA LYS A 29 -5.74 -8.37 -4.77
C LYS A 29 -4.43 -9.15 -4.84
N LEU A 30 -3.48 -8.85 -3.95
CA LEU A 30 -2.19 -9.51 -3.89
C LEU A 30 -2.19 -10.75 -3.00
N SER A 31 -3.31 -11.10 -2.35
CA SER A 31 -3.37 -12.14 -1.31
C SER A 31 -2.31 -11.93 -0.21
N ALA A 32 -2.08 -10.67 0.17
CA ALA A 32 -1.11 -10.28 1.19
C ALA A 32 -1.79 -10.05 2.55
N ARG A 33 -1.14 -10.46 3.65
CA ARG A 33 -1.65 -10.25 5.03
C ARG A 33 -1.18 -8.94 5.65
N ARG A 34 -0.07 -8.37 5.15
CA ARG A 34 0.55 -7.16 5.69
C ARG A 34 1.34 -6.41 4.64
N ARG A 35 1.57 -5.11 4.88
CA ARG A 35 2.29 -4.19 3.98
C ARG A 35 3.63 -4.77 3.50
N THR A 36 4.45 -5.30 4.40
CA THR A 36 5.76 -5.86 4.02
C THR A 36 5.63 -7.02 3.02
N GLN A 37 4.62 -7.89 3.21
CA GLN A 37 4.37 -8.99 2.28
C GLN A 37 3.88 -8.47 0.92
N ALA A 38 2.99 -7.48 0.92
CA ALA A 38 2.52 -6.85 -0.32
C ALA A 38 3.67 -6.22 -1.13
N VAL A 39 4.64 -5.59 -0.45
CA VAL A 39 5.85 -5.05 -1.10
C VAL A 39 6.72 -6.17 -1.69
N GLN A 40 6.93 -7.27 -0.97
CA GLN A 40 7.70 -8.41 -1.49
C GLN A 40 7.02 -9.05 -2.71
N LEU A 41 5.70 -9.25 -2.65
CA LEU A 41 4.92 -9.77 -3.78
C LEU A 41 4.95 -8.82 -4.98
N GLY A 42 4.80 -7.51 -4.73
CA GLY A 42 4.89 -6.50 -5.78
C GLY A 42 6.24 -6.52 -6.51
N LYS A 43 7.34 -6.74 -5.79
CA LYS A 43 8.67 -6.94 -6.40
C LYS A 43 8.76 -8.24 -7.19
N ALA A 44 8.30 -9.35 -6.62
CA ALA A 44 8.32 -10.65 -7.29
C ALA A 44 7.48 -10.67 -8.58
N PHE A 45 6.41 -9.88 -8.63
CA PHE A 45 5.54 -9.73 -9.82
C PHE A 45 6.00 -8.63 -10.79
N GLY A 46 7.06 -7.89 -10.49
CA GLY A 46 7.52 -6.77 -11.32
C GLY A 46 6.58 -5.55 -11.34
N LEU A 47 5.70 -5.41 -10.34
CA LEU A 47 4.78 -4.28 -10.19
C LEU A 47 5.42 -3.07 -9.47
N ILE A 48 6.50 -3.33 -8.73
CA ILE A 48 7.29 -2.33 -8.02
C ILE A 48 8.71 -2.42 -8.58
N PRO A 49 9.29 -1.30 -9.07
CA PRO A 49 10.66 -1.27 -9.58
C PRO A 49 11.70 -1.57 -8.51
#